data_AF-A0A540L911-F1
#
_entry.id   AF-A0A540L911-F1
#
_cell.length_a   1.000
_cell.length_b   1.000
_cell.length_c   1.000
_cell.angle_alpha   90.00
_cell.angle_beta   90.00
_cell.angle_gamma   90.00
#
_symmetry.space_group_name_H-M   'P 1'
#
loop_
_entity.id
_entity.type
_entity.pdbx_description
1 polymer ?
#
loop_
_entity_poly.entity_id
_entity_poly.type
_entity_poly.pdbx_seq_one_letter_code
_entity_poly.pdbx_strand_id
1 'polypeptide(L)'
;MQARNNARVLISGSTDMFSNKLFRSAVQKVGNSNKFEKSGNEQFVTELSKWIFHERGHLKAVNVRHNKVGENNELAIYRINDDLPELSEIV
;
A
#
# COMPACT_ATOMS: atom_id res chain seq x y z
N MET A 1 -6.89 -8.32 -1.31
CA MET A 1 -8.07 -7.51 -0.89
C MET A 1 -7.67 -6.61 0.27
N GLN A 2 -8.24 -5.42 0.33
CA GLN A 2 -8.12 -4.52 1.48
C GLN A 2 -9.52 -4.18 1.98
N ALA A 3 -9.77 -4.41 3.26
CA ALA A 3 -11.06 -4.13 3.91
C ALA A 3 -11.19 -2.63 4.25
N ARG A 4 -12.41 -2.19 4.60
CA ARG A 4 -12.69 -0.78 4.97
C ARG A 4 -11.90 -0.31 6.19
N ASN A 5 -11.52 -1.23 7.07
CA ASN A 5 -10.65 -0.97 8.22
C ASN A 5 -9.15 -1.08 7.87
N ASN A 6 -8.79 -1.05 6.59
CA ASN A 6 -7.43 -1.21 6.07
C ASN A 6 -6.77 -2.56 6.37
N ALA A 7 -7.50 -3.58 6.83
CA ALA A 7 -6.98 -4.93 6.96
C ALA A 7 -6.68 -5.52 5.57
N ARG A 8 -5.53 -6.19 5.44
CA ARG A 8 -5.06 -6.77 4.16
C ARG A 8 -5.20 -8.27 4.17
N VAL A 9 -5.74 -8.82 3.09
CA VAL A 9 -5.91 -10.26 2.88
C VAL A 9 -5.34 -10.63 1.52
N LEU A 10 -4.46 -11.62 1.50
CA LEU A 10 -3.98 -12.28 0.29
C LEU A 10 -4.66 -13.64 0.14
N ILE A 11 -5.08 -13.94 -1.09
CA ILE A 11 -5.53 -15.28 -1.47
C ILE A 11 -4.58 -15.72 -2.58
N SER A 12 -3.90 -16.85 -2.39
CA SER A 12 -3.05 -17.48 -3.42
C SER A 12 -3.73 -18.74 -3.95
N GLY A 13 -3.71 -18.91 -5.27
CA GLY A 13 -4.20 -20.13 -5.93
C GLY A 13 -3.20 -21.30 -5.91
N SER A 14 -1.99 -21.08 -5.38
CA SER A 14 -0.96 -22.11 -5.33
C SER A 14 -0.15 -22.01 -4.03
N THR A 15 -0.03 -23.12 -3.33
CA THR A 15 0.87 -23.27 -2.19
C THR A 15 2.33 -23.37 -2.65
N ASP A 16 2.56 -23.96 -3.82
CA ASP A 16 3.89 -24.14 -4.39
C ASP A 16 4.56 -22.80 -4.71
N MET A 17 3.78 -21.75 -4.95
CA MET A 17 4.27 -20.38 -5.12
C MET A 17 5.15 -19.93 -3.94
N PHE A 18 4.92 -20.45 -2.74
CA PHE A 18 5.70 -20.12 -1.54
C PHE A 18 6.83 -21.12 -1.26
N SER A 19 7.07 -22.07 -2.17
CA SER A 19 8.08 -23.11 -1.98
C SER A 19 9.48 -22.63 -2.36
N ASN A 20 10.48 -23.09 -1.60
CA ASN A 20 11.90 -22.89 -1.93
C ASN A 20 12.26 -23.39 -3.34
N LYS A 21 11.54 -24.41 -3.83
CA LYS A 21 11.70 -24.91 -5.20
C LYS A 21 11.40 -23.82 -6.21
N LEU A 22 10.23 -23.19 -6.15
CA LEU A 22 9.85 -22.14 -7.11
C LEU A 22 10.63 -20.84 -6.90
N PHE A 23 11.16 -20.57 -5.71
CA PHE A 23 12.08 -19.44 -5.47
C PHE A 23 13.42 -19.58 -6.18
N ARG A 24 13.93 -20.80 -6.34
CA ARG A 24 15.25 -21.08 -6.92
C ARG A 24 15.19 -21.65 -8.33
N SER A 25 14.00 -21.87 -8.87
CA SER A 25 13.82 -22.48 -10.18
C SER A 25 14.25 -21.54 -11.30
N ALA A 26 14.96 -22.08 -12.28
CA ALA A 26 15.20 -21.42 -13.55
C ALA A 26 13.90 -21.39 -14.37
N VAL A 27 13.68 -20.31 -15.12
CA VAL A 27 12.48 -20.14 -15.95
C VAL A 27 12.85 -19.83 -17.39
N GLN A 28 12.15 -20.46 -18.32
CA GLN A 28 12.26 -20.19 -19.75
C GLN A 28 10.86 -20.21 -20.33
N LYS A 29 10.49 -19.13 -21.02
CA LYS A 29 9.20 -19.07 -21.70
C LYS A 29 9.27 -19.93 -22.97
N VAL A 30 8.28 -20.78 -23.19
CA VAL A 30 8.16 -21.57 -24.42
C VAL A 30 8.12 -20.62 -25.62
N GLY A 31 8.95 -20.88 -26.63
CA GLY A 31 9.11 -20.00 -27.80
C GLY A 31 10.08 -18.83 -27.61
N ASN A 32 10.77 -18.74 -26.46
CA ASN A 32 11.85 -17.79 -26.22
C ASN A 32 13.16 -18.53 -25.89
N SER A 33 14.28 -18.08 -26.44
CA SER A 33 15.62 -18.60 -26.13
C SER A 33 16.18 -18.06 -24.81
N ASN A 34 15.62 -16.96 -24.29
CA ASN A 34 16.07 -16.37 -23.03
C ASN A 34 15.68 -17.27 -21.86
N LYS A 35 16.70 -17.84 -21.23
CA LYS A 35 16.60 -18.60 -19.99
C LYS A 35 17.10 -17.76 -18.84
N PHE A 36 16.31 -17.66 -17.79
CA PHE A 36 16.69 -17.01 -16.54
C PHE A 36 17.04 -18.08 -15.52
N GLU A 37 18.22 -17.97 -14.91
CA GLU A 37 18.71 -18.97 -13.94
C GLU A 37 17.87 -19.03 -12.66
N LYS A 38 17.25 -17.90 -12.28
CA LYS A 38 16.42 -17.78 -11.09
C LYS A 38 15.13 -17.03 -11.43
N SER A 39 14.02 -17.51 -10.89
CA SER A 39 12.74 -16.83 -10.96
C SER A 39 12.72 -15.56 -10.09
N GLY A 40 11.95 -14.56 -10.50
CA GLY A 40 11.69 -13.38 -9.65
C GLY A 40 10.71 -13.65 -8.49
N ASN A 41 10.28 -14.91 -8.31
CA ASN A 41 9.20 -15.27 -7.39
C ASN A 41 9.55 -14.97 -5.92
N GLU A 42 10.80 -15.18 -5.51
CA GLU A 42 11.24 -14.88 -4.14
C GLU A 42 11.10 -13.40 -3.80
N GLN A 43 11.55 -12.52 -4.71
CA GLN A 43 11.42 -11.07 -4.53
C GLN A 43 9.95 -10.65 -4.51
N PHE A 44 9.15 -11.22 -5.41
CA PHE A 44 7.71 -10.98 -5.46
C PHE A 44 7.02 -11.34 -4.14
N VAL A 45 7.21 -12.57 -3.65
CA VAL A 45 6.61 -13.03 -2.38
C VAL A 45 7.12 -12.23 -1.19
N THR A 46 8.38 -11.80 -1.20
CA THR A 46 8.96 -10.96 -0.14
C THR A 46 8.25 -9.60 -0.05
N GLU A 47 8.11 -8.91 -1.18
CA GLU A 47 7.44 -7.60 -1.22
C GLU A 47 5.95 -7.71 -0.92
N LEU A 48 5.31 -8.78 -1.39
CA LEU A 48 3.92 -9.10 -1.07
C LEU A 48 3.72 -9.30 0.44
N SER A 49 4.66 -9.98 1.10
CA SER A 49 4.63 -10.22 2.56
C SER A 49 4.73 -8.89 3.32
N LYS A 50 5.66 -8.01 2.95
CA LYS A 50 5.80 -6.67 3.54
C LYS A 50 4.53 -5.84 3.38
N TRP A 51 3.86 -5.95 2.23
CA TRP A 51 2.58 -5.28 2.03
C TRP A 51 1.48 -5.86 2.94
N ILE A 52 1.34 -7.17 3.04
CA ILE A 52 0.26 -7.79 3.86
C ILE A 52 0.43 -7.48 5.34
N PHE A 53 1.66 -7.51 5.87
CA PHE A 53 1.95 -7.26 7.28
C PHE A 53 2.04 -5.77 7.65
N HIS A 54 1.53 -4.87 6.80
CA HIS A 54 1.57 -3.42 7.01
C HIS A 54 2.97 -2.82 7.18
N GLU A 55 4.04 -3.52 6.79
CA GLU A 55 5.42 -2.99 6.84
C GLU A 55 5.68 -1.95 5.75
N ARG A 56 4.89 -1.96 4.67
CA ARG A 56 4.97 -1.01 3.56
C ARG A 56 3.60 -0.50 3.11
N GLY A 57 3.55 0.75 2.67
CA GLY A 57 2.39 1.35 2.01
C GLY A 57 1.20 1.61 2.94
N HIS A 58 1.44 1.91 4.23
CA HIS A 58 0.42 2.52 5.08
C HIS A 58 0.65 4.03 5.09
N LEU A 59 -0.44 4.78 5.07
CA LEU A 59 -0.43 6.23 5.23
C LEU A 59 -1.22 6.55 6.49
N LYS A 60 -0.71 7.49 7.27
CA LYS A 60 -1.39 8.00 8.44
C LYS A 60 -1.66 9.47 8.23
N ALA A 61 -2.94 9.82 8.06
CA ALA A 61 -3.35 11.21 8.16
C ALA A 61 -3.19 11.64 9.62
N VAL A 62 -2.44 12.70 9.85
CA VAL A 62 -2.25 13.32 11.16
C VAL A 62 -2.66 14.78 11.07
N ASN A 63 -3.15 15.31 12.20
CA ASN A 63 -3.31 16.75 12.40
C ASN A 63 -4.18 17.44 11.32
N VAL A 64 -5.36 16.87 11.06
CA VAL A 64 -6.39 17.53 10.24
C VAL A 64 -6.83 18.79 10.98
N ARG A 65 -6.66 19.96 10.38
CA ARG A 65 -7.07 21.25 10.93
C ARG A 65 -7.91 22.01 9.93
N HIS A 66 -8.97 22.62 10.42
CA HIS A 66 -9.84 23.49 9.64
C HIS A 66 -10.11 24.78 10.41
N ASN A 67 -9.56 25.88 9.93
CA ASN A 67 -9.68 27.19 10.57
C ASN A 67 -9.92 28.26 9.49
N LYS A 68 -10.70 29.29 9.85
CA LYS A 68 -10.94 30.43 8.95
C LYS A 68 -9.63 31.16 8.67
N VAL A 69 -9.48 31.68 7.45
CA VAL A 69 -8.28 32.45 7.07
C VAL A 69 -8.03 33.58 8.07
N GLY A 70 -6.89 33.52 8.78
CA GLY A 70 -6.48 34.51 9.79
C GLY A 70 -6.80 34.16 11.24
N GLU A 71 -7.52 33.07 11.52
CA GLU A 71 -7.81 32.59 12.87
C GLU A 71 -7.10 31.26 13.15
N ASN A 72 -6.66 31.00 14.38
CA ASN A 72 -5.93 29.79 14.73
C ASN A 72 -6.80 28.68 15.38
N ASN A 73 -8.09 28.95 15.59
CA ASN A 73 -9.02 28.03 16.26
C ASN A 73 -10.12 27.57 15.32
N GLU A 74 -10.58 26.33 15.51
CA GLU A 74 -11.74 25.79 14.79
C GLU A 74 -13.02 26.45 15.32
N LEU A 75 -13.83 27.03 14.44
CA LEU A 75 -15.10 27.66 14.81
C LEU A 75 -16.20 26.60 14.82
N ALA A 76 -17.07 26.64 15.83
CA ALA A 76 -18.17 25.68 15.96
C ALA A 76 -19.24 25.80 14.84
N ILE A 77 -19.36 26.97 14.20
CA ILE A 77 -20.33 27.25 13.13
C ILE A 77 -19.72 28.24 12.14
N TYR A 78 -19.76 27.92 10.84
CA TYR A 78 -19.31 28.78 9.75
C TYR A 78 -20.47 29.55 9.10
N ARG A 79 -20.18 30.72 8.52
CA ARG A 79 -21.14 31.55 7.78
C ARG A 79 -20.98 31.41 6.28
N ILE A 80 -22.05 31.72 5.54
CA ILE A 80 -22.02 31.76 4.07
C ILE A 80 -20.97 32.79 3.62
N ASN A 81 -20.06 32.39 2.74
CA ASN A 81 -18.86 33.12 2.27
C ASN A 81 -17.65 33.16 3.23
N ASP A 82 -17.60 32.31 4.27
CA ASP A 82 -16.35 32.11 5.00
C ASP A 82 -15.34 31.33 4.16
N ASP A 83 -14.09 31.81 4.11
CA ASP A 83 -12.98 31.15 3.45
C ASP A 83 -12.25 30.22 4.44
N LEU A 84 -12.17 28.94 4.09
CA LEU A 84 -11.75 27.84 4.97
C LEU A 84 -10.62 27.03 4.30
N PRO A 85 -9.35 27.37 4.57
CA PRO A 85 -8.23 26.52 4.20
C PRO A 85 -8.26 25.23 5.01
N GLU A 86 -8.43 24.10 4.32
CA GLU A 86 -8.27 22.77 4.92
C GLU A 86 -6.79 22.36 4.83
N LEU A 87 -6.20 22.04 5.98
CA LEU A 87 -4.82 21.55 6.06
C LEU A 87 -4.82 20.14 6.66
N SER A 88 -4.25 19.19 5.92
CA SER A 88 -4.03 17.83 6.39
C SER A 88 -2.61 17.39 6.08
N GLU A 89 -1.94 16.79 7.07
CA GLU A 89 -0.62 16.20 6.91
C GLU A 89 -0.75 14.68 6.72
N ILE A 90 -0.03 14.13 5.74
CA ILE A 90 0.02 12.69 5.46
C ILE A 90 1.43 12.22 5.74
N VAL A 91 1.59 11.29 6.67
CA VAL A 91 2.87 10.65 7.05
C VAL A 91 2.88 9.19 6.61
#